data_AF-A0A6S6U879-F1
#
_entry.id   AF-A0A6S6U879-F1
#
_cell.length_a   1.000
_cell.length_b   1.000
_cell.length_c   1.000
_cell.angle_alpha   90.00
_cell.angle_beta   90.00
_cell.angle_gamma   90.00
#
_symmetry.space_group_name_H-M   'P 1'
#
loop_
_entity.id
_entity.type
_entity.pdbx_description
1 polymer ?
#
loop_
_entity_poly.entity_id
_entity_poly.type
_entity_poly.pdbx_seq_one_letter_code
_entity_poly.pdbx_strand_id
1 'polypeptide(L)'
;MTTSTLSAYLESSLGLKNSKAINWNQSSPTLYESAMRRNEAQVGIGGTLIAQTGTFTGRAPDGKFIVDNETSHEKVWWGNVNKGIDEASFDKILDDALAFMEGK
;
A
#
# COMPACT_ATOMS: atom_id res chain seq x y z
N MET A 1 -12.00 -12.16 -14.92
CA MET A 1 -11.24 -11.00 -15.42
C MET A 1 -9.88 -11.52 -15.87
N THR A 2 -9.41 -11.22 -17.09
CA THR A 2 -8.06 -11.64 -17.50
C THR A 2 -7.02 -10.69 -16.91
N THR A 3 -5.75 -11.12 -16.85
CA THR A 3 -4.64 -10.28 -16.38
C THR A 3 -4.52 -8.98 -17.16
N SER A 4 -4.77 -9.00 -18.48
CA SER A 4 -4.74 -7.80 -19.32
C SER A 4 -5.86 -6.81 -18.99
N THR A 5 -7.09 -7.29 -18.75
CA THR A 5 -8.21 -6.42 -18.35
C THR A 5 -7.96 -5.79 -16.98
N LEU A 6 -7.37 -6.56 -16.07
CA LEU A 6 -7.04 -6.08 -14.73
C LEU A 6 -5.90 -5.05 -14.74
N SER A 7 -4.86 -5.28 -15.55
CA SER A 7 -3.76 -4.31 -15.72
C SER A 7 -4.27 -2.97 -16.25
N ALA A 8 -5.11 -2.98 -17.29
CA ALA A 8 -5.68 -1.76 -17.86
C ALA A 8 -6.58 -1.02 -16.85
N TYR A 9 -7.36 -1.76 -16.04
CA TYR A 9 -8.15 -1.19 -14.97
C TYR A 9 -7.27 -0.51 -13.91
N LEU A 10 -6.21 -1.17 -13.44
CA LEU A 10 -5.31 -0.61 -12.42
C LEU A 10 -4.56 0.63 -12.92
N GLU A 11 -4.13 0.63 -14.18
CA GLU A 11 -3.50 1.79 -14.79
C GLU A 11 -4.46 2.98 -14.87
N SER A 12 -5.67 2.76 -15.39
CA SER A 12 -6.67 3.83 -15.55
C SER A 12 -7.25 4.36 -14.24
N SER A 13 -7.32 3.54 -13.20
CA SER A 13 -7.94 3.92 -11.92
C SER A 13 -6.95 4.41 -10.86
N LEU A 14 -5.73 3.85 -10.85
CA LEU A 14 -4.74 4.10 -9.81
C LEU A 14 -3.39 4.60 -10.36
N GLY A 15 -3.20 4.66 -11.68
CA GLY A 15 -1.94 5.08 -12.29
C GLY A 15 -0.83 4.02 -12.24
N LEU A 16 -1.13 2.79 -11.83
CA LEU A 16 -0.15 1.69 -11.74
C LEU A 16 0.20 1.17 -13.13
N LYS A 17 1.41 1.50 -13.60
CA LYS A 17 1.90 1.18 -14.94
C LYS A 17 2.92 0.05 -14.92
N ASN A 18 3.03 -0.65 -16.04
CA ASN A 18 4.09 -1.61 -16.33
C ASN A 18 4.25 -2.72 -15.27
N SER A 19 3.16 -3.13 -14.62
CA SER A 19 3.18 -4.21 -13.62
C SER A 19 3.70 -5.52 -14.24
N LYS A 20 4.78 -6.06 -13.69
CA LYS A 20 5.36 -7.34 -14.16
C LYS A 20 4.53 -8.52 -13.71
N ALA A 21 3.90 -8.43 -12.53
CA ALA A 21 3.03 -9.47 -12.01
C ALA A 21 1.85 -8.88 -11.25
N ILE A 22 0.65 -9.40 -11.50
CA ILE A 22 -0.56 -9.06 -10.75
C ILE A 22 -1.03 -10.30 -9.99
N ASN A 23 -0.75 -10.34 -8.70
CA ASN A 23 -1.11 -11.45 -7.81
C ASN A 23 -2.46 -11.18 -7.13
N TRP A 24 -3.55 -11.35 -7.87
CA TRP A 24 -4.89 -11.00 -7.42
C TRP A 24 -5.53 -12.08 -6.53
N ASN A 25 -5.96 -11.72 -5.32
CA ASN A 25 -6.72 -12.57 -4.39
C ASN A 25 -6.16 -14.00 -4.25
N GLN A 26 -4.85 -14.12 -4.05
CA GLN A 26 -4.20 -15.42 -3.87
C GLN A 26 -4.70 -16.13 -2.60
N SER A 27 -4.70 -17.46 -2.65
CA SER A 27 -5.07 -18.30 -1.52
C SER A 27 -4.00 -18.25 -0.42
N SER A 28 -4.38 -18.59 0.81
CA SER A 28 -3.45 -18.61 1.95
C SER A 28 -2.20 -19.48 1.69
N PRO A 29 -2.28 -20.69 1.11
CA PRO A 29 -1.10 -21.49 0.77
C PRO A 29 -0.13 -20.77 -0.18
N THR A 30 -0.64 -20.14 -1.24
CA THR A 30 0.21 -19.41 -2.20
C THR A 30 0.88 -18.19 -1.57
N LEU A 31 0.19 -17.49 -0.66
CA LEU A 31 0.77 -16.39 0.11
C LEU A 31 1.87 -16.90 1.06
N TYR A 32 1.66 -18.06 1.69
CA TYR A 32 2.62 -18.71 2.58
C TYR A 32 3.92 -19.07 1.84
N GLU A 33 3.80 -19.73 0.69
CA GLU A 33 4.92 -20.09 -0.18
C GLU A 33 5.67 -18.85 -0.67
N SER A 34 4.94 -17.80 -1.05
CA SER A 34 5.52 -16.54 -1.50
C SER A 34 6.34 -15.87 -0.40
N ALA A 35 5.83 -15.82 0.83
CA ALA A 35 6.54 -15.24 1.97
C ALA A 35 7.83 -16.01 2.29
N MET A 36 7.80 -17.35 2.24
CA MET A 36 9.01 -18.18 2.42
C MET A 36 10.03 -17.94 1.30
N ARG A 37 9.58 -17.97 0.03
CA ARG A 37 10.46 -17.78 -1.14
C ARG A 37 11.14 -16.41 -1.15
N ARG A 38 10.48 -15.38 -0.60
CA ARG A 38 11.02 -14.02 -0.47
C ARG A 38 11.80 -13.78 0.82
N ASN A 39 11.93 -14.78 1.71
CA ASN A 39 12.54 -14.65 3.03
C ASN A 39 11.91 -13.54 3.90
N GLU A 40 10.59 -13.32 3.74
CA GLU A 40 9.85 -12.27 4.47
C GLU A 40 9.27 -12.79 5.79
N ALA A 41 9.20 -14.11 5.98
CA ALA A 41 8.64 -14.74 7.17
C ALA A 41 9.29 -16.10 7.44
N GLN A 42 8.96 -16.69 8.59
CA GLN A 42 9.37 -18.03 9.01
C GLN A 42 8.17 -18.84 9.51
N VAL A 43 8.33 -20.16 9.56
CA VAL A 43 7.32 -21.10 10.07
C VAL A 43 7.58 -21.40 11.54
N GLY A 44 6.64 -21.03 12.40
CA GLY A 44 6.64 -21.39 13.81
C GLY A 44 6.12 -22.81 14.08
N ILE A 45 6.23 -23.23 15.33
CA ILE A 45 5.65 -24.49 15.81
C ILE A 45 4.13 -24.47 15.55
N GLY A 46 3.61 -25.53 14.92
CA GLY A 46 2.19 -25.63 14.57
C GLY A 46 1.81 -24.94 13.25
N GLY A 47 2.78 -24.46 12.46
CA GLY A 47 2.54 -23.95 11.11
C GLY A 47 2.18 -22.46 11.04
N THR A 48 2.26 -21.72 12.15
CA THR A 48 2.02 -20.27 12.18
C THR A 48 3.07 -19.53 11.36
N LEU A 49 2.63 -18.53 10.59
CA LEU A 49 3.53 -17.63 9.87
C LEU A 49 4.01 -16.53 10.82
N ILE A 50 5.33 -16.40 10.98
CA ILE A 50 5.97 -15.40 11.84
C ILE A 50 6.72 -14.41 10.94
N ALA A 51 6.30 -13.15 10.95
CA ALA A 51 6.94 -12.05 10.22
C ALA A 51 7.40 -10.97 11.19
N GLN A 52 8.56 -10.36 10.90
CA GLN A 52 9.10 -9.25 11.69
C GLN A 52 8.91 -7.93 10.95
N THR A 53 8.18 -6.98 11.54
CA THR A 53 7.85 -5.69 10.91
C THR A 53 8.94 -4.63 11.06
N GLY A 54 10.08 -4.97 11.67
CA GLY A 54 11.22 -4.08 11.86
C GLY A 54 10.93 -2.94 12.82
N THR A 55 11.33 -1.71 12.45
CA THR A 55 11.23 -0.50 13.27
C THR A 55 9.78 -0.15 13.63
N PHE A 56 8.83 -0.43 12.74
CA PHE A 56 7.42 -0.06 12.92
C PHE A 56 6.62 -1.30 13.35
N THR A 57 6.41 -1.44 14.66
CA THR A 57 5.66 -2.57 15.26
C THR A 57 4.22 -2.22 15.64
N GLY A 58 3.79 -0.99 15.35
CA GLY A 58 2.45 -0.49 15.66
C GLY A 58 2.07 0.69 14.78
N ARG A 59 0.99 1.39 15.14
CA ARG A 59 0.55 2.59 14.40
C ARG A 59 1.52 3.74 14.62
N ALA A 60 1.79 4.50 13.57
CA ALA A 60 2.48 5.79 13.64
C ALA A 60 1.46 6.93 13.44
N PRO A 61 0.71 7.34 14.50
CA PRO A 61 -0.38 8.31 14.36
C PRO A 61 0.10 9.65 13.79
N ASP A 62 1.32 10.07 14.11
CA ASP A 62 1.91 11.32 13.60
C ASP A 62 2.27 11.28 12.12
N GLY A 63 2.34 10.09 11.50
CA GLY A 63 2.59 9.92 10.07
C GLY A 63 1.33 9.96 9.22
N LYS A 64 0.15 10.20 9.82
CA LYS A 64 -1.12 10.31 9.08
C LYS A 64 -1.39 11.77 8.73
N PHE A 65 -1.57 12.03 7.44
CA PHE A 65 -1.99 13.32 6.90
C PHE A 65 -3.28 13.17 6.10
N ILE A 66 -4.03 14.25 5.99
CA ILE A 66 -5.25 14.34 5.19
C ILE A 66 -5.09 15.55 4.29
N VAL A 67 -5.37 15.40 2.99
CA VAL A 67 -5.35 16.53 2.06
C VAL A 67 -6.40 17.55 2.50
N ASP A 68 -5.96 18.77 2.76
CA ASP A 68 -6.83 19.89 3.15
C ASP A 68 -7.22 20.66 1.88
N ASN A 69 -8.44 20.43 1.41
CA ASN A 69 -9.02 21.07 0.23
C ASN A 69 -10.49 21.42 0.46
N GLU A 70 -11.11 22.08 -0.51
CA GLU A 70 -12.50 22.56 -0.39
C GLU A 70 -13.51 21.48 0.02
N THR A 71 -13.24 20.22 -0.34
CA THR A 71 -14.15 19.10 -0.05
C THR A 71 -13.97 18.51 1.34
N SER A 72 -12.78 18.66 1.94
CA SER A 72 -12.37 18.08 3.22
C SER A 72 -12.31 19.10 4.36
N HIS A 73 -12.02 20.38 4.06
CA HIS A 73 -11.73 21.42 5.03
C HIS A 73 -12.78 21.51 6.15
N GLU A 74 -14.05 21.61 5.78
CA GLU A 74 -15.16 21.75 6.74
C GLU A 74 -15.64 20.41 7.34
N LYS A 75 -15.14 19.28 6.84
CA LYS A 75 -15.63 17.94 7.22
C LYS A 75 -14.68 17.20 8.16
N VAL A 76 -13.43 17.63 8.26
CA VAL A 76 -12.42 16.97 9.06
C VAL A 76 -12.27 17.70 10.39
N TRP A 77 -12.22 16.93 11.48
CA TRP A 77 -11.89 17.47 12.78
C TRP A 77 -10.38 17.66 12.92
N TRP A 78 -9.90 18.86 12.59
CA TRP A 78 -8.48 19.22 12.58
C TRP A 78 -7.88 19.32 13.99
N GLY A 79 -6.58 19.01 14.11
CA GLY A 79 -5.83 19.15 15.36
C GLY A 79 -4.51 18.39 15.33
N ASN A 80 -3.94 18.12 16.51
CA ASN A 80 -2.63 17.48 16.62
C ASN A 80 -2.55 16.07 16.02
N VAL A 81 -3.69 15.38 15.85
CA VAL A 81 -3.76 14.02 15.28
C VAL A 81 -4.17 14.02 13.80
N ASN A 82 -5.09 14.90 13.40
CA ASN A 82 -5.53 15.06 12.02
C ASN A 82 -4.84 16.29 11.45
N LYS A 83 -3.71 16.07 10.76
CA LYS A 83 -2.89 17.14 10.18
C LYS A 83 -3.21 17.28 8.69
N GLY A 84 -3.41 18.52 8.27
CA GLY A 84 -3.57 18.87 6.87
C GLY A 84 -2.26 18.75 6.09
N ILE A 85 -2.37 18.42 4.81
CA ILE A 85 -1.30 18.56 3.82
C ILE A 85 -1.89 19.20 2.55
N ASP A 86 -1.11 19.98 1.82
CA ASP A 86 -1.56 20.53 0.53
C ASP A 86 -1.56 19.47 -0.58
N GLU A 87 -2.36 19.73 -1.62
CA GLU A 87 -2.50 18.83 -2.78
C GLU A 87 -1.16 18.59 -3.48
N ALA A 88 -0.35 19.64 -3.68
CA ALA A 88 0.94 19.53 -4.36
C ALA A 88 1.95 18.62 -3.63
N SER A 89 1.88 18.56 -2.30
CA SER A 89 2.72 17.69 -1.48
C SER A 89 2.20 16.26 -1.50
N PHE A 90 0.87 16.07 -1.55
CA PHE A 90 0.29 14.75 -1.79
C PHE A 90 0.68 14.21 -3.17
N ASP A 91 0.60 15.03 -4.22
CA ASP A 91 0.96 14.63 -5.60
C ASP A 91 2.40 14.12 -5.68
N LYS A 92 3.34 14.77 -5.00
CA LYS A 92 4.73 14.29 -4.91
C LYS A 92 4.85 12.91 -4.26
N ILE A 93 4.12 12.69 -3.15
CA ILE A 93 4.12 11.40 -2.44
C ILE A 93 3.49 10.32 -3.33
N LEU A 94 2.43 10.67 -4.06
CA LEU A 94 1.77 9.77 -5.00
C LEU A 94 2.72 9.40 -6.15
N ASP A 95 3.42 10.37 -6.74
CA ASP A 95 4.41 10.14 -7.78
C ASP A 95 5.53 9.20 -7.31
N ASP A 96 6.07 9.43 -6.11
CA ASP A 96 7.08 8.57 -5.50
C ASP A 96 6.57 7.14 -5.29
N ALA A 97 5.31 6.98 -4.83
CA ALA A 97 4.69 5.68 -4.63
C ALA A 97 4.45 4.94 -5.97
N LEU A 98 4.01 5.65 -7.01
CA LEU A 98 3.79 5.07 -8.34
C LEU A 98 5.12 4.67 -8.99
N ALA A 99 6.15 5.53 -8.90
CA ALA A 99 7.49 5.23 -9.38
C ALA A 99 8.10 4.03 -8.65
N PHE A 100 7.88 3.91 -7.34
CA PHE A 100 8.30 2.72 -6.59
C PHE A 100 7.61 1.45 -7.08
N MET A 101 6.32 1.52 -7.44
CA MET A 101 5.55 0.36 -7.88
C MET A 101 5.79 -0.05 -9.33
N GLU A 102 6.30 0.86 -10.16
CA GLU A 102 6.50 0.60 -11.58
C GLU A 102 7.47 -0.57 -11.82
N GLY A 103 7.07 -1.48 -12.72
CA GLY A 103 7.91 -2.63 -13.07
C GLY A 103 8.07 -3.68 -11.96
N LYS A 104 7.22 -3.67 -10.93
CA LYS A 104 7.13 -4.72 -9.91
C LYS A 104 6.04 -5.76 -10.18
#